data_AF-A0A2W6ZDU0-F1
#
_entry.id   AF-A0A2W6ZDU0-F1
#
_cell.length_a   1.000
_cell.length_b   1.000
_cell.length_c   1.000
_cell.angle_alpha   90.00
_cell.angle_beta   90.00
_cell.angle_gamma   90.00
#
_symmetry.space_group_name_H-M   'P 1'
#
loop_
_entity.id
_entity.type
_entity.pdbx_description
1 polymer ?
#
loop_
_entity_poly.entity_id
_entity_poly.type
_entity_poly.pdbx_seq_one_letter_code
_entity_poly.pdbx_strand_id
1 'polypeptide(L)' 'MREILELSGERKKGPAIRRLLEQALQQRRRAQIAQRFLSGEWGVELEGYEADQERDRQASGSTSPVPAVRLR' A
#
# COMPACT_ATOMS: atom_id res chain seq x y z
N MET A 1 -9.78 22.50 -18.76
CA MET A 1 -9.03 23.43 -17.88
C MET A 1 -9.65 23.54 -16.49
N ARG A 2 -10.97 23.74 -16.37
CA ARG A 2 -11.68 23.79 -15.06
C ARG A 2 -11.44 22.56 -14.18
N GLU A 3 -11.59 21.36 -14.75
CA GLU A 3 -11.34 20.08 -14.08
C GLU A 3 -9.92 19.98 -13.49
N ILE A 4 -8.89 20.45 -14.23
CA ILE A 4 -7.50 20.45 -13.76
C ILE A 4 -7.35 21.30 -12.50
N LEU A 5 -8.01 22.47 -12.45
CA LEU A 5 -7.98 23.37 -11.29
C LEU A 5 -8.77 22.78 -10.10
N GLU A 6 -9.91 22.15 -10.37
CA GLU A 6 -10.74 21.47 -9.36
C GLU A 6 -9.99 20.28 -8.74
N LEU A 7 -9.42 19.40 -9.56
CA LEU A 7 -8.65 18.22 -9.12
C LEU A 7 -7.37 18.61 -8.38
N SER A 8 -6.67 19.66 -8.84
CA SER A 8 -5.44 20.09 -8.19
C SER A 8 -5.69 20.97 -6.96
N GLY A 9 -6.90 21.55 -6.81
CA GLY A 9 -7.21 22.58 -5.80
C GLY A 9 -6.50 23.91 -6.03
N GLU A 10 -5.96 24.15 -7.23
CA GLU A 10 -5.13 25.33 -7.54
C GLU A 10 -5.94 26.37 -8.31
N ARG A 11 -5.58 27.64 -8.14
CA ARG A 11 -6.28 28.75 -8.83
C ARG A 11 -5.70 29.09 -10.19
N LYS A 12 -4.46 28.67 -10.47
CA LYS A 12 -3.72 29.01 -11.68
C LYS A 12 -3.27 27.74 -12.39
N LYS A 13 -3.27 27.77 -13.73
CA LYS A 13 -2.89 26.63 -14.59
C LYS A 13 -1.50 26.07 -14.28
N GLY A 14 -0.49 26.93 -14.13
CA GLY A 14 0.90 26.50 -13.90
C GLY A 14 1.07 25.64 -12.65
N PRO A 15 0.68 26.14 -11.45
CA PRO A 15 0.67 25.36 -10.22
C PRO A 15 -0.17 24.08 -10.31
N ALA A 16 -1.35 24.15 -10.93
CA ALA A 16 -2.25 23.02 -11.09
C ALA A 16 -1.61 21.85 -11.84
N ILE A 17 -1.03 22.16 -13.00
CA ILE A 17 -0.37 21.16 -13.85
C ILE A 17 0.87 20.61 -13.15
N ARG A 18 1.69 21.46 -12.51
CA ARG A 18 2.87 21.01 -11.80
C ARG A 18 2.52 20.01 -10.70
N ARG A 19 1.52 20.34 -9.88
CA ARG A 19 1.06 19.48 -8.77
C ARG A 19 0.57 18.11 -9.27
N LEU A 20 -0.28 18.10 -10.29
CA LEU A 20 -0.80 16.86 -10.85
C LEU A 20 0.30 16.01 -11.50
N LEU A 21 1.27 16.65 -12.16
CA LEU A 21 2.41 15.97 -12.75
C LEU A 21 3.30 15.33 -11.68
N GLU A 22 3.61 16.05 -10.61
CA GLU A 22 4.37 15.53 -9.47
C GLU A 22 3.68 14.29 -8.86
N GLN A 23 2.36 14.37 -8.64
CA GLN A 23 1.55 13.26 -8.14
C GLN A 23 1.59 12.04 -9.08
N ALA A 24 1.44 12.27 -10.39
CA ALA A 24 1.47 11.21 -11.39
C ALA A 24 2.86 10.53 -11.45
N LEU A 25 3.94 11.31 -11.38
CA LEU A 25 5.31 10.77 -11.34
C LEU A 25 5.56 9.94 -10.10
N GLN A 26 5.10 10.39 -8.92
CA GLN A 26 5.20 9.62 -7.68
C GLN A 26 4.40 8.31 -7.75
N GLN A 27 3.19 8.35 -8.33
CA GLN A 27 2.39 7.14 -8.50
C GLN A 27 3.06 6.15 -9.44
N ARG A 28 3.61 6.61 -10.58
CA ARG A 28 4.38 5.77 -11.51
C ARG A 28 5.59 5.14 -10.83
N ARG A 29 6.34 5.92 -10.04
CA ARG A 29 7.50 5.40 -9.30
C ARG A 29 7.10 4.33 -8.28
N ARG A 30 6.00 4.54 -7.54
CA ARG A 30 5.47 3.53 -6.60
C ARG A 30 5.04 2.25 -7.31
N ALA A 31 4.37 2.35 -8.47
CA ALA A 31 3.98 1.19 -9.25
C ALA A 31 5.19 0.38 -9.73
N GLN A 32 6.26 1.04 -10.18
CA GLN A 32 7.51 0.38 -10.56
C GLN A 32 8.16 -0.36 -9.38
N ILE A 33 8.20 0.28 -8.21
CA ILE A 33 8.73 -0.35 -6.99
C ILE A 33 7.89 -1.57 -6.61
N ALA A 34 6.56 -1.43 -6.56
CA ALA A 34 5.65 -2.52 -6.25
C ALA A 34 5.81 -3.70 -7.22
N GLN A 35 6.01 -3.42 -8.52
CA GLN A 35 6.27 -4.46 -9.51
C GLN A 35 7.53 -5.26 -9.19
N ARG A 36 8.61 -4.63 -8.72
CA ARG A 36 9.85 -5.32 -8.31
C ARG A 36 9.67 -6.21 -7.10
N PHE A 37 8.84 -5.79 -6.15
CA PHE A 37 8.45 -6.63 -5.02
C PHE A 37 7.63 -7.84 -5.49
N LEU A 38 6.61 -7.63 -6.32
CA LEU A 38 5.74 -8.69 -6.82
C LEU A 38 6.46 -9.67 -7.75
N SER A 39 7.46 -9.21 -8.50
CA SER A 39 8.28 -10.07 -9.34
C SER A 39 9.33 -10.87 -8.57
N GLY A 40 9.47 -10.63 -7.26
CA GLY A 40 10.52 -11.25 -6.44
C GLY A 40 11.93 -10.70 -6.73
N GLU A 41 12.08 -9.64 -7.54
CA GLU A 41 13.38 -8.98 -7.74
C GLU A 41 13.86 -8.38 -6.42
N TRP A 42 12.93 -7.78 -5.68
CA TRP A 42 13.15 -7.22 -4.35
C TRP A 42 12.42 -8.08 -3.32
N GLY A 43 12.83 -9.35 -3.23
CA GLY A 43 12.42 -10.29 -2.21
C GLY A 43 13.63 -10.98 -1.59
N VAL A 44 13.49 -11.46 -0.35
CA VAL A 44 14.43 -12.40 0.26
C VAL A 44 13.69 -13.70 0.50
N GLU A 45 14.26 -14.82 0.09
CA GLU A 45 13.73 -16.13 0.47
C GLU A 45 14.01 -16.37 1.95
N LEU A 46 12.95 -16.55 2.74
CA LEU A 46 13.05 -16.87 4.15
C LEU A 46 12.81 -18.37 4.30
N GLU A 47 13.89 -19.14 4.40
CA GLU A 47 13.82 -20.58 4.66
C GLU A 47 12.98 -20.86 5.91
N GLY A 48 12.03 -21.79 5.81
CA GLY A 48 11.16 -22.18 6.92
C GLY A 48 9.98 -21.25 7.19
N TYR A 49 9.89 -20.06 6.58
CA TYR A 49 8.79 -19.11 6.82
C TYR A 49 7.41 -19.71 6.54
N GLU A 50 7.26 -20.45 5.44
CA GLU A 50 5.98 -21.09 5.09
C GLU A 50 5.59 -22.18 6.10
N ALA A 51 6.57 -22.96 6.57
CA ALA A 51 6.34 -23.97 7.58
C ALA A 51 5.96 -23.34 8.93
N ASP A 52 6.58 -22.22 9.29
CA ASP A 52 6.25 -21.45 10.49
C ASP A 52 4.84 -20.86 10.42
N GLN A 53 4.47 -20.25 9.29
CA GLN A 53 3.11 -19.71 9.04
C GLN A 53 2.03 -20.79 9.10
N GLU A 54 2.31 -21.99 8.59
CA GLU A 54 1.37 -23.10 8.63
C GLU A 54 1.15 -23.60 10.06
N ARG A 55 2.22 -23.70 10.86
CA ARG A 55 2.11 -24.02 12.30
C ARG A 55 1.29 -22.97 13.04
N ASP A 56 1.52 -21.69 12.78
CA ASP A 56 0.78 -20.60 13.42
C ASP A 56 -0.71 -20.64 13.06
N ARG A 57 -1.05 -20.93 11.79
CA ARG A 57 -2.44 -21.06 11.33
C ARG A 57 -3.15 -22.23 12.02
N GLN A 58 -2.47 -23.35 12.16
CA GLN A 58 -2.99 -24.53 12.86
C GLN A 58 -3.16 -24.26 14.37
N ALA A 59 -2.22 -23.53 15.00
CA ALA A 59 -2.31 -23.13 16.40
C ALA A 59 -3.42 -22.09 16.66
N SER A 60 -3.69 -21.20 15.70
CA SER A 60 -4.74 -20.19 15.77
C SER A 60 -6.15 -20.78 15.67
N GLY A 61 -6.27 -21.99 15.12
CA GLY A 61 -7.54 -22.70 14.99
C GLY A 61 -8.11 -23.26 16.31
N SER A 62 -7.37 -23.23 17.42
CA SER A 62 -7.75 -23.92 18.66
C SER A 62 -7.99 -23.04 19.90
N THR A 63 -8.08 -21.70 19.80
CA THR A 63 -8.21 -20.88 21.03
C THR A 63 -9.09 -19.62 20.92
N SER A 64 -10.32 -19.75 21.45
CA SER A 64 -11.12 -18.81 22.29
C SER A 64 -11.55 -17.41 21.75
N PRO A 65 -12.77 -16.90 22.12
CA PRO A 65 -13.29 -15.64 21.59
C PRO A 65 -12.59 -14.42 22.19
N VAL A 66 -12.26 -13.47 21.33
CA VAL A 66 -11.64 -12.18 21.69
C VAL A 66 -12.60 -11.38 22.59
N PRO A 67 -12.20 -10.92 23.79
CA PRO A 67 -13.06 -10.11 24.63
C PRO A 67 -13.28 -8.73 23.98
N ALA A 68 -14.55 -8.34 23.86
CA ALA A 68 -14.96 -7.04 23.32
C ALA A 68 -14.37 -5.90 24.18
N VAL A 69 -13.50 -5.10 23.58
CA VAL A 69 -12.98 -3.86 24.17
C VAL A 69 -14.15 -2.87 24.27
N ARG A 70 -14.66 -2.66 25.49
CA ARG A 70 -15.66 -1.63 25.79
C ARG A 70 -14.95 -0.28 25.92
N LEU A 71 -15.08 0.57 24.91
CA LEU A 71 -14.71 1.98 25.01
C LEU A 71 -15.72 2.69 25.92
N ARG A 72 -15.21 3.40 26.94
CA ARG A 72 -15.98 4.35 27.76
C ARG A 72 -15.96 5.73 27.12
#